data_AF-K1YCB2-F1
#
_entry.id   AF-K1YCB2-F1
#
_cell.length_a   1.000
_cell.length_b   1.000
_cell.length_c   1.000
_cell.angle_alpha   90.00
_cell.angle_beta   90.00
_cell.angle_gamma   90.00
#
_symmetry.space_group_name_H-M   'P 1'
#
loop_
_entity.id
_entity.type
_entity.pdbx_description
1 polymer ?
#
loop_
_entity_poly.entity_id
_entity_poly.type
_entity_poly.pdbx_seq_one_letter_code
_entity_poly.pdbx_strand_id
1 'polypeptide(L)'
;MTNEPSPGATAQLDLAKKYNRDEKAANSHNYANGMMVAQVATEVIKRAKAKGKEITKETLYEELQAMNGDKAFSPGTTVGPVTYSKTDHAGVDSLQLYVVKDGVFKSAGTPFIPVYTGKI
;
A
#
# COMPACT_ATOMS: atom_id res chain seq x y z
N MET A 1 4.83 -4.04 -18.86
CA MET A 1 4.89 -4.40 -17.43
C MET A 1 5.10 -3.14 -16.61
N THR A 2 4.29 -2.88 -15.57
CA THR A 2 4.39 -1.61 -14.81
C THR A 2 5.16 -1.71 -13.51
N ASN A 3 5.54 -2.91 -13.07
CA ASN A 3 6.14 -3.14 -11.76
C ASN A 3 7.49 -3.85 -11.92
N GLU A 4 8.48 -3.45 -11.12
CA GLU A 4 9.74 -4.18 -11.00
C GLU A 4 9.57 -5.42 -10.09
N PRO A 5 10.38 -6.48 -10.25
CA PRO A 5 10.31 -7.66 -9.40
C PRO A 5 10.53 -7.32 -7.92
N SER A 6 9.59 -7.71 -7.07
CA SER A 6 9.63 -7.54 -5.62
C SER A 6 8.68 -8.55 -4.96
N PRO A 7 8.79 -8.80 -3.63
CA PRO A 7 7.84 -9.65 -2.93
C PRO A 7 6.37 -9.22 -3.10
N GLY A 8 6.10 -7.91 -3.13
CA GLY A 8 4.75 -7.39 -3.39
C GLY A 8 4.28 -7.62 -4.82
N ALA A 9 5.16 -7.43 -5.81
CA ALA A 9 4.86 -7.73 -7.20
C ALA A 9 4.58 -9.22 -7.42
N THR A 10 5.36 -10.10 -6.77
CA THR A 10 5.10 -11.56 -6.79
C THR A 10 3.74 -11.88 -6.17
N ALA A 11 3.44 -11.34 -4.98
CA ALA A 11 2.15 -11.57 -4.32
C ALA A 11 0.96 -11.07 -5.17
N GLN A 12 1.12 -9.94 -5.86
CA GLN A 12 0.14 -9.43 -6.81
C GLN A 12 -0.11 -10.40 -7.96
N LEU A 13 0.96 -10.88 -8.61
CA LEU A 13 0.86 -11.80 -9.74
C LEU A 13 0.28 -13.15 -9.32
N ASP A 14 0.67 -13.67 -8.14
CA ASP A 14 0.13 -14.91 -7.59
C ASP A 14 -1.36 -14.80 -7.26
N LEU A 15 -1.78 -13.67 -6.67
CA LEU A 15 -3.18 -13.39 -6.40
C LEU A 15 -4.00 -13.28 -7.69
N ALA A 16 -3.47 -12.56 -8.68
CA ALA A 16 -4.09 -12.41 -9.99
C ALA A 16 -4.26 -13.78 -10.67
N LYS A 17 -3.23 -14.62 -10.64
CA LYS A 17 -3.26 -16.00 -11.17
C LYS A 17 -4.29 -16.86 -10.44
N LYS A 18 -4.30 -16.82 -9.10
CA LYS A 18 -5.26 -17.58 -8.28
C LYS A 18 -6.71 -17.29 -8.64
N TYR A 19 -7.00 -16.05 -9.01
CA TYR A 19 -8.36 -15.59 -9.36
C TYR A 19 -8.56 -15.39 -10.86
N ASN A 20 -7.73 -16.00 -11.71
CA ASN A 20 -7.85 -16.00 -13.17
C ASN A 20 -8.02 -14.59 -13.78
N ARG A 21 -7.25 -13.61 -13.29
CA ARG A 21 -7.21 -12.27 -13.88
C ARG A 21 -6.39 -12.28 -15.16
N ASP A 22 -6.79 -11.47 -16.13
CA ASP A 22 -6.05 -11.30 -17.38
C ASP A 22 -4.68 -10.62 -17.15
N GLU A 23 -3.78 -10.75 -18.13
CA GLU A 23 -2.42 -10.23 -18.04
C GLU A 23 -2.38 -8.71 -17.83
N LYS A 24 -3.30 -7.96 -18.45
CA LYS A 24 -3.35 -6.50 -18.34
C LYS A 24 -3.72 -6.09 -16.91
N ALA A 25 -4.71 -6.75 -16.31
CA ALA A 25 -5.10 -6.53 -14.92
C ALA A 25 -3.96 -6.96 -13.97
N ALA A 26 -3.39 -8.15 -14.17
CA ALA A 26 -2.32 -8.70 -13.34
C ALA A 26 -1.08 -7.79 -13.29
N ASN A 27 -0.77 -7.11 -14.39
CA ASN A 27 0.39 -6.21 -14.51
C ASN A 27 0.07 -4.73 -14.31
N SER A 28 -1.11 -4.38 -13.79
CA SER A 28 -1.52 -2.99 -13.59
C SER A 28 -1.11 -2.47 -12.22
N HIS A 29 -0.51 -1.27 -12.17
CA HIS A 29 -0.27 -0.54 -10.93
C HIS A 29 -1.59 -0.26 -10.17
N ASN A 30 -2.71 -0.11 -10.87
CA ASN A 30 -4.02 0.08 -10.23
C ASN A 30 -4.57 -1.20 -9.60
N TYR A 31 -4.15 -2.37 -10.08
CA TYR A 31 -4.47 -3.63 -9.42
C TYR A 31 -3.70 -3.74 -8.10
N ALA A 32 -2.41 -3.37 -8.09
CA ALA A 32 -1.62 -3.20 -6.87
C ALA A 32 -2.26 -2.21 -5.89
N ASN A 33 -2.75 -1.08 -6.39
CA ASN A 33 -3.42 -0.05 -5.59
C ASN A 33 -4.70 -0.59 -4.92
N GLY A 34 -5.56 -1.29 -5.69
CA GLY A 34 -6.75 -1.93 -5.14
C GLY A 34 -6.43 -2.98 -4.07
N MET A 35 -5.36 -3.76 -4.26
CA MET A 35 -4.86 -4.68 -3.24
C MET A 35 -4.42 -3.95 -1.97
N MET A 36 -3.68 -2.85 -2.09
CA MET A 36 -3.22 -2.05 -0.95
C MET A 36 -4.40 -1.55 -0.09
N VAL A 37 -5.44 -1.00 -0.70
CA VAL A 37 -6.64 -0.55 0.03
C VAL A 37 -7.29 -1.71 0.80
N ALA A 38 -7.42 -2.87 0.16
CA ALA A 38 -7.96 -4.06 0.81
C ALA A 38 -7.06 -4.56 1.97
N GLN A 39 -5.73 -4.48 1.81
CA GLN A 39 -4.77 -4.83 2.85
C GLN A 39 -4.90 -3.90 4.08
N VAL A 40 -5.00 -2.59 3.87
CA VAL A 40 -5.18 -1.61 4.97
C VAL A 40 -6.48 -1.88 5.74
N ALA A 41 -7.60 -2.05 5.02
CA ALA A 41 -8.89 -2.36 5.64
C ALA A 41 -8.85 -3.68 6.45
N THR A 42 -8.23 -4.71 5.89
CA THR A 42 -8.05 -6.01 6.58
C THR A 42 -7.19 -5.86 7.83
N GLU A 43 -6.12 -5.07 7.76
CA GLU A 43 -5.20 -4.89 8.88
C GLU A 43 -5.84 -4.16 10.06
N VAL A 44 -6.64 -3.11 9.83
CA VAL A 44 -7.36 -2.43 10.93
C VAL A 44 -8.41 -3.34 11.57
N ILE A 45 -9.08 -4.19 10.79
CA ILE A 45 -10.00 -5.22 11.32
C ILE A 45 -9.24 -6.21 12.20
N LYS A 46 -8.08 -6.70 11.74
CA LYS A 46 -7.24 -7.63 12.52
C LYS A 46 -6.78 -7.01 13.84
N ARG A 47 -6.33 -5.74 13.81
CA ARG A 47 -5.90 -5.02 15.01
C ARG A 47 -7.03 -4.80 16.00
N ALA A 48 -8.22 -4.41 15.53
CA ALA A 48 -9.41 -4.27 16.37
C ALA A 48 -9.79 -5.61 17.03
N LYS A 49 -9.83 -6.70 16.25
CA LYS A 49 -10.07 -8.05 16.75
C LYS A 49 -9.05 -8.51 17.78
N ALA A 50 -7.76 -8.26 17.54
CA ALA A 50 -6.68 -8.62 18.47
C ALA A 50 -6.82 -7.90 19.83
N LYS A 51 -7.49 -6.75 19.87
CA LYS A 51 -7.80 -5.99 21.10
C LYS A 51 -9.17 -6.34 21.69
N GLY A 52 -9.89 -7.32 21.14
CA GLY A 52 -11.23 -7.69 21.59
C GLY A 52 -12.30 -6.61 21.35
N LYS A 53 -12.05 -5.67 20.44
CA LYS A 53 -13.02 -4.63 20.07
C LYS A 53 -14.08 -5.19 19.11
N GLU A 54 -15.30 -4.68 19.23
CA GLU A 54 -16.32 -4.84 18.19
C GLU A 54 -15.88 -4.15 16.89
N ILE A 55 -16.33 -4.66 15.74
CA ILE A 55 -15.98 -4.10 14.44
C ILE A 55 -17.04 -3.07 14.03
N THR A 56 -16.73 -1.82 14.33
CA THR A 56 -17.57 -0.65 14.04
C THR A 56 -16.77 0.41 13.28
N LYS A 57 -17.44 1.43 12.74
CA LYS A 57 -16.73 2.52 12.04
C LYS A 57 -15.76 3.26 12.98
N GLU A 58 -16.15 3.47 14.24
CA GLU A 58 -15.37 4.20 15.24
C GLU A 58 -14.11 3.42 15.60
N THR A 59 -14.27 2.14 15.92
CA THR A 59 -13.14 1.28 16.33
C THR A 59 -12.14 1.09 15.19
N LEU A 60 -12.61 0.91 13.95
CA LEU A 60 -11.73 0.82 12.78
C LEU A 60 -11.02 2.14 12.49
N TYR A 61 -11.71 3.27 12.64
CA TYR A 61 -11.09 4.59 12.50
C TYR A 61 -10.01 4.83 13.56
N GLU A 62 -10.26 4.46 14.83
CA GLU A 62 -9.24 4.50 15.88
C GLU A 62 -8.00 3.66 15.55
N GLU A 63 -8.19 2.45 15.02
CA GLU A 63 -7.06 1.59 14.62
C GLU A 63 -6.28 2.16 13.43
N LEU A 64 -6.97 2.81 12.49
CA LEU A 64 -6.34 3.54 11.40
C LEU A 64 -5.48 4.67 11.96
N GLN A 65 -6.04 5.55 12.79
CA GLN A 65 -5.32 6.68 13.40
C GLN A 65 -4.18 6.26 14.35
N ALA A 66 -4.14 5.00 14.78
CA ALA A 66 -3.07 4.42 15.59
C ALA A 66 -1.99 3.70 14.75
N MET A 67 -2.14 3.65 13.42
CA MET A 67 -1.19 3.04 12.49
C MET A 67 -0.02 3.99 12.21
N ASN A 68 0.85 4.22 13.19
CA ASN A 68 2.01 5.10 13.05
C ASN A 68 3.15 4.67 13.99
N GLY A 69 4.34 5.26 13.81
CA GLY A 69 5.55 4.89 14.55
C GLY A 69 5.83 3.40 14.42
N ASP A 70 6.08 2.73 15.54
CA ASP A 70 6.32 1.28 15.59
C ASP A 70 5.12 0.42 15.15
N LYS A 71 3.95 1.03 14.97
CA LYS A 71 2.71 0.38 14.52
C LYS A 71 2.41 0.64 13.04
N ALA A 72 3.31 1.28 12.31
CA ALA A 72 3.17 1.45 10.87
C ALA A 72 2.97 0.09 10.18
N PHE A 73 2.22 0.08 9.07
CA PHE A 73 1.92 -1.15 8.35
C PHE A 73 2.76 -1.26 7.07
N SER A 74 3.46 -2.37 6.87
CA SER A 74 4.29 -2.59 5.67
C SER A 74 3.71 -3.73 4.83
N PRO A 75 2.78 -3.45 3.89
CA PRO A 75 2.11 -4.49 3.11
C PRO A 75 2.98 -5.11 2.01
N GLY A 76 4.15 -4.52 1.72
CA GLY A 76 5.05 -4.92 0.64
C GLY A 76 4.60 -4.53 -0.76
N THR A 77 3.36 -4.03 -0.92
CA THR A 77 2.76 -3.53 -2.18
C THR A 77 2.93 -2.02 -2.37
N THR A 78 3.59 -1.35 -1.43
CA THR A 78 3.85 0.09 -1.40
C THR A 78 5.35 0.36 -1.35
N VAL A 79 5.77 1.55 -1.77
CA VAL A 79 7.19 1.98 -1.78
C VAL A 79 7.70 2.45 -0.42
N GLY A 80 6.83 2.48 0.58
CA GLY A 80 7.14 2.75 1.98
C GLY A 80 6.03 2.26 2.91
N PRO A 81 6.18 2.43 4.23
CA PRO A 81 5.16 2.02 5.18
C PRO A 81 3.89 2.85 5.00
N VAL A 82 2.76 2.24 5.36
CA VAL A 82 1.47 2.90 5.52
C VAL A 82 1.38 3.45 6.94
N THR A 83 1.19 4.76 7.03
CA THR A 83 1.01 5.52 8.26
C THR A 83 -0.22 6.42 8.20
N TYR A 84 -0.95 6.46 9.30
CA TYR A 84 -2.06 7.37 9.54
C TYR A 84 -1.97 7.89 10.98
N SER A 85 -2.41 9.11 11.21
CA SER A 85 -2.47 9.73 12.53
C SER A 85 -3.62 10.74 12.59
N LYS A 86 -3.87 11.32 13.77
CA LYS A 86 -4.90 12.36 13.93
C LYS A 86 -4.70 13.59 13.03
N THR A 87 -3.47 13.84 12.60
CA THR A 87 -3.07 15.04 11.84
C THR A 87 -2.52 14.71 10.46
N ASP A 88 -2.37 13.43 10.12
CA ASP A 88 -1.87 12.97 8.83
C ASP A 88 -2.71 11.80 8.34
N HIS A 89 -3.36 11.99 7.19
CA HIS A 89 -4.24 11.00 6.57
C HIS A 89 -3.77 10.57 5.18
N ALA A 90 -2.50 10.80 4.82
CA ALA A 90 -1.97 10.50 3.49
C ALA A 90 -1.78 9.00 3.23
N GLY A 91 -1.45 8.22 4.27
CA GLY A 91 -1.19 6.79 4.15
C GLY A 91 0.27 6.50 3.79
N VAL A 92 0.72 6.81 2.57
CA VAL A 92 2.12 6.53 2.17
C VAL A 92 2.79 7.82 1.70
N ASP A 93 3.79 8.27 2.44
CA ASP A 93 4.47 9.55 2.21
C ASP A 93 5.61 9.50 1.19
N SER A 94 6.04 8.28 0.84
CA SER A 94 7.14 8.06 -0.09
C SER A 94 6.63 7.73 -1.50
N LEU A 95 7.38 8.17 -2.49
CA LEU A 95 7.14 7.91 -3.91
C LEU A 95 8.41 7.38 -4.58
N GLN A 96 8.23 6.65 -5.67
CA GLN A 96 9.31 6.22 -6.58
C GLN A 96 9.06 6.82 -7.95
N LEU A 97 10.07 7.48 -8.53
CA LEU A 97 10.00 7.91 -9.93
C LEU A 97 10.28 6.74 -10.85
N TYR A 98 9.51 6.64 -11.92
CA TYR A 98 9.72 5.66 -12.98
C TYR A 98 9.88 6.37 -14.32
N VAL A 99 10.76 5.84 -15.16
CA VAL A 99 10.95 6.25 -16.55
C VAL A 99 10.65 5.07 -17.47
N VAL A 100 10.12 5.35 -18.65
CA VAL A 100 9.89 4.31 -19.66
C VAL A 100 11.20 4.03 -20.39
N LYS A 101 11.66 2.78 -20.33
CA LYS A 101 12.80 2.25 -21.10
C LYS A 101 12.34 0.99 -21.82
N ASP A 102 12.50 0.95 -23.14
CA ASP A 102 12.12 -0.19 -24.00
C ASP A 102 10.66 -0.66 -23.76
N GLY A 103 9.74 0.29 -23.58
CA GLY A 103 8.31 0.01 -23.34
C GLY A 103 7.97 -0.51 -21.94
N VAL A 104 8.91 -0.46 -20.99
CA VAL A 104 8.73 -0.92 -19.60
C VAL A 104 9.06 0.21 -18.62
N PHE A 105 8.28 0.34 -17.54
CA PHE A 105 8.59 1.26 -16.46
C PHE A 105 9.79 0.74 -15.65
N LYS A 106 10.80 1.58 -15.46
CA LYS A 106 12.01 1.31 -14.68
C LYS A 106 12.24 2.39 -13.64
N SER A 107 12.64 2.01 -12.44
CA SER A 107 12.92 2.94 -11.35
C SER A 107 14.03 3.92 -11.76
N ALA A 108 13.82 5.19 -11.46
CA ALA A 108 14.81 6.25 -11.59
C ALA A 108 15.17 6.79 -10.20
N GLY A 109 16.42 6.58 -9.78
CA GLY A 109 16.84 6.90 -8.41
C GLY A 109 16.23 5.98 -7.36
N THR A 110 16.23 6.43 -6.12
CA THR A 110 15.66 5.71 -4.96
C THR A 110 14.33 6.32 -4.54
N PRO A 111 13.49 5.60 -3.76
CA PRO A 111 12.30 6.19 -3.16
C PRO A 111 12.64 7.43 -2.35
N PHE A 112 11.74 8.41 -2.36
CA PHE A 112 11.92 9.69 -1.68
C PHE A 112 10.58 10.19 -1.11
N ILE A 113 10.65 11.06 -0.10
CA ILE A 113 9.49 11.81 0.39
C ILE A 113 9.50 13.17 -0.30
N PRO A 114 8.44 13.56 -1.04
CA PRO A 114 8.35 14.89 -1.63
C PRO A 114 8.47 15.99 -0.56
N VAL A 115 9.18 17.08 -0.90
CA VAL A 115 9.34 18.25 0.01
C VAL A 115 8.03 18.94 0.41
N TYR A 116 6.92 18.59 -0.26
CA TYR A 116 5.60 19.11 0.00
C TYR A 116 4.76 18.23 0.91
N THR A 117 5.13 16.98 1.17
CA THR A 117 4.33 16.05 2.00
C THR A 117 4.10 16.60 3.41
N GLY A 118 5.09 17.30 3.99
CA GLY A 118 4.95 17.97 5.30
C GLY A 118 4.38 19.40 5.27
N LYS A 119 3.89 19.89 4.13
CA LYS A 119 3.34 21.25 3.96
C LYS A 119 1.82 21.28 3.74
N ILE A 120 1.17 20.12 3.76
CA ILE A 120 -0.27 19.94 3.52
C ILE A 120 -0.98 19.73 4.85
#